data_AF-A0A536IPK0-F1
#
_entry.id   AF-A0A536IPK0-F1
#
_cell.length_a   1.000
_cell.length_b   1.000
_cell.length_c   1.000
_cell.angle_alpha   90.00
_cell.angle_beta   90.00
_cell.angle_gamma   90.00
#
_symmetry.space_group_name_H-M   'P 1'
#
loop_
_entity.id
_entity.type
_entity.pdbx_description
1 polymer ?
#
loop_
_entity_poly.entity_id
_entity_poly.type
_entity_poly.pdbx_seq_one_letter_code
_entity_poly.pdbx_strand_id
1 'polypeptide(L)' 'MLTRRGFSAITFGHVIVSAREPTPAIWRHELRHLAQYERIGLAFLPLYLWLHFRRGYARHPLERDAAEAPRLFP' A
#
# COMPACT_ATOMS: atom_id res chain seq x y z
N MET A 1 -8.23 15.44 -8.76
CA MET A 1 -6.89 15.97 -9.09
C MET A 1 -5.90 15.44 -8.07
N LEU A 2 -5.16 14.39 -8.42
CA LEU A 2 -4.37 13.53 -7.51
C LEU A 2 -2.89 13.95 -7.40
N THR A 3 -2.55 15.22 -7.62
CA THR A 3 -1.16 15.64 -7.89
C THR A 3 -0.48 16.44 -6.77
N ARG A 4 -1.13 16.70 -5.64
CA ARG A 4 -0.61 17.69 -4.66
C ARG A 4 0.19 17.16 -3.46
N ARG A 5 0.45 15.85 -3.33
CA ARG A 5 1.14 15.31 -2.12
C ARG A 5 2.17 14.18 -2.33
N GLY A 6 2.67 13.97 -3.55
CA GLY A 6 3.71 12.96 -3.77
C GLY A 6 3.23 11.50 -3.61
N PHE A 7 1.92 11.27 -3.72
CA PHE A 7 1.37 9.92 -3.82
C PHE A 7 1.62 9.41 -5.24
N SER A 8 2.51 8.41 -5.37
CA SER A 8 2.85 7.80 -6.65
C SER A 8 1.83 6.75 -7.09
N ALA A 9 1.07 6.19 -6.16
CA ALA A 9 -0.01 5.24 -6.42
C ALA A 9 -1.03 5.24 -5.27
N ILE A 10 -2.25 4.79 -5.56
CA ILE A 10 -3.28 4.48 -4.56
C ILE A 10 -3.95 3.15 -4.95
N THR A 11 -3.97 2.20 -4.03
CA THR A 11 -4.64 0.91 -4.22
C THR A 11 -6.13 1.07 -3.88
N PHE A 12 -7.01 0.94 -4.88
CA PHE A 12 -8.47 0.97 -4.71
C PHE A 12 -9.03 -0.42 -4.97
N GLY A 13 -9.02 -1.28 -3.96
CA GLY A 13 -9.57 -2.65 -4.00
C GLY A 13 -8.81 -3.62 -4.90
N HIS A 14 -8.89 -3.42 -6.22
CA HIS A 14 -8.13 -4.14 -7.26
C HIS A 14 -7.53 -3.20 -8.33
N VAL A 15 -7.74 -1.89 -8.19
CA VAL A 15 -7.25 -0.90 -9.16
C VAL A 15 -6.02 -0.21 -8.57
N ILE A 16 -4.88 -0.43 -9.22
CA ILE A 16 -3.65 0.32 -8.94
C ILE A 16 -3.63 1.49 -9.91
N VAL A 17 -3.87 2.69 -9.41
CA VAL A 17 -3.72 3.91 -10.23
C VAL A 17 -2.28 4.38 -10.11
N SER A 18 -1.52 4.28 -11.20
CA SER A 18 -0.16 4.83 -11.26
C SER A 18 -0.11 6.04 -12.19
N ALA A 19 0.58 7.10 -11.77
CA ALA A 19 0.78 8.29 -12.61
C ALA A 19 1.86 8.09 -13.69
N ARG A 20 2.64 7.01 -13.61
CA ARG A 20 3.74 6.65 -14.52
C ARG A 20 3.83 5.12 -14.64
N GLU A 21 4.56 4.61 -15.62
CA GLU A 21 4.85 3.17 -15.69
C GLU A 21 5.53 2.72 -14.38
N PRO A 22 4.95 1.77 -13.63
CA PRO A 22 5.51 1.34 -12.36
C PRO A 22 6.79 0.53 -12.61
N THR A 23 7.82 0.80 -11.81
CA THR A 23 8.99 -0.09 -11.80
C THR A 23 8.61 -1.46 -11.24
N PRO A 24 9.36 -2.54 -11.55
CA PRO A 24 9.08 -3.86 -11.00
C PRO A 24 9.05 -3.89 -9.45
N ALA A 25 9.79 -3.00 -8.79
CA ALA A 25 9.78 -2.88 -7.34
C ALA A 25 8.46 -2.27 -6.82
N ILE A 26 7.99 -1.19 -7.45
CA ILE A 26 6.69 -0.57 -7.13
C ILE A 26 5.56 -1.56 -7.42
N TRP A 27 5.65 -2.30 -8.53
CA TRP A 27 4.64 -3.30 -8.87
C TRP A 27 4.49 -4.38 -7.80
N ARG A 28 5.62 -4.94 -7.29
CA ARG A 28 5.58 -5.92 -6.20
C ARG A 28 5.03 -5.33 -4.90
N HIS A 29 5.32 -4.07 -4.62
CA HIS A 29 4.81 -3.36 -3.46
C HIS A 29 3.27 -3.24 -3.52
N GLU A 30 2.73 -2.79 -4.67
CA GLU A 30 1.28 -2.66 -4.87
C GLU A 30 0.55 -4.02 -4.85
N LEU A 31 1.15 -5.06 -5.43
CA LEU A 31 0.63 -6.43 -5.34
C LEU A 31 0.56 -6.92 -3.89
N ARG A 32 1.48 -6.48 -3.03
CA ARG A 32 1.43 -6.83 -1.61
C ARG A 32 0.29 -6.12 -0.89
N HIS A 33 0.01 -4.86 -1.23
CA HIS A 33 -1.19 -4.18 -0.74
C HIS A 33 -2.48 -4.85 -1.21
N LEU A 34 -2.49 -5.40 -2.42
CA LEU A 34 -3.62 -6.19 -2.91
C LEU A 34 -3.84 -7.43 -2.03
N ALA A 35 -2.79 -8.21 -1.76
CA ALA A 35 -2.89 -9.38 -0.87
C ALA A 35 -3.30 -9.03 0.57
N GLN A 36 -2.85 -7.87 1.07
CA GLN A 36 -3.31 -7.34 2.37
C GLN A 36 -4.80 -6.98 2.33
N TYR A 37 -5.26 -6.37 1.24
CA TYR A 37 -6.64 -6.00 1.03
C TYR A 37 -7.54 -7.24 0.92
N GLU A 38 -7.15 -8.27 0.17
CA GLU A 38 -7.91 -9.53 0.08
C GLU A 38 -8.10 -10.21 1.44
N ARG A 39 -7.09 -10.09 2.33
CA ARG A 39 -7.11 -10.73 3.65
C ARG A 39 -7.81 -9.91 4.72
N ILE A 40 -7.70 -8.58 4.67
CA ILE A 40 -8.29 -7.66 5.67
C ILE A 40 -9.70 -7.20 5.22
N GLY A 41 -9.98 -7.27 3.92
CA GLY A 41 -11.21 -6.78 3.31
C GLY A 41 -11.33 -5.25 3.40
N LEU A 42 -12.57 -4.76 3.43
CA LEU A 42 -12.88 -3.33 3.47
C LEU A 42 -12.26 -2.59 4.67
N ALA A 43 -11.88 -3.30 5.74
CA ALA A 43 -11.20 -2.72 6.90
C ALA A 43 -9.76 -2.27 6.61
N PHE A 44 -9.19 -2.63 5.46
CA PHE A 44 -7.84 -2.26 5.08
C PHE A 44 -7.63 -0.75 5.07
N LEU A 45 -8.51 0.01 4.40
CA LEU A 45 -8.39 1.45 4.27
C LEU A 45 -8.46 2.20 5.61
N PRO A 46 -9.45 1.97 6.49
CA PRO A 46 -9.48 2.62 7.79
C PRO A 46 -8.29 2.20 8.68
N LEU A 47 -7.87 0.93 8.65
CA LEU A 47 -6.70 0.46 9.40
C LEU A 47 -5.42 1.14 8.91
N TYR A 48 -5.23 1.25 7.60
CA TYR A 48 -4.10 1.93 6.99
C TYR A 48 -4.05 3.40 7.41
N LEU A 49 -5.15 4.13 7.27
CA LEU A 49 -5.19 5.55 7.63
C LEU A 49 -4.97 5.76 9.13
N TRP A 50 -5.52 4.89 9.98
CA TRP A 50 -5.31 4.95 11.42
C TRP A 50 -3.85 4.70 11.81
N LEU A 51 -3.23 3.65 11.24
CA LEU A 51 -1.82 3.35 11.47
C LEU A 51 -0.91 4.47 10.94
N HIS A 52 -1.25 5.05 9.79
CA HIS A 52 -0.53 6.17 9.20
C HIS A 52 -0.56 7.37 10.13
N PHE A 53 -1.74 7.73 10.65
CA PHE A 53 -1.88 8.82 11.61
C PHE A 53 -1.12 8.57 12.91
N ARG A 54 -1.11 7.32 13.41
CA ARG A 54 -0.46 6.98 14.69
C ARG A 54 1.06 6.83 14.61
N ARG A 55 1.61 6.37 13.49
CA ARG A 55 3.01 5.93 13.40
C ARG A 55 3.81 6.64 12.31
N GLY A 56 3.13 7.40 11.45
CA GLY A 56 3.71 7.93 10.22
C GLY A 56 4.05 6.85 9.21
N TYR A 57 4.43 7.27 8.01
CA TYR A 57 4.71 6.37 6.89
C TYR A 57 5.89 5.41 7.15
N ALA A 58 7.02 5.92 7.67
CA ALA A 58 8.25 5.13 7.85
C ALA A 58 8.13 3.97 8.85
N ARG A 59 7.17 4.03 9.79
CA ARG A 59 6.94 3.00 10.82
C ARG A 59 5.60 2.29 10.61
N HIS A 60 5.01 2.43 9.43
CA HIS A 60 3.73 1.83 9.10
C HIS A 60 3.91 0.33 8.82
N PRO A 61 3.30 -0.57 9.61
CA PRO A 61 3.57 -2.00 9.50
C PRO A 61 3.11 -2.59 8.15
N LEU A 62 2.03 -2.07 7.57
CA LEU A 62 1.56 -2.51 6.24
C LEU A 62 2.49 -2.03 5.11
N GLU A 63 3.10 -0.85 5.26
CA GLU A 63 4.09 -0.35 4.28
C GLU A 63 5.38 -1.12 4.38
N ARG A 64 5.81 -1.46 5.60
CA ARG A 64 7.00 -2.27 5.83
C ARG A 64 6.84 -3.68 5.25
N ASP A 65 5.68 -4.29 5.44
CA ASP A 65 5.36 -5.57 4.80
C ASP A 65 5.32 -5.47 3.27
N ALA A 66 4.85 -4.35 2.73
CA ALA A 66 4.85 -4.12 1.28
C ALA A 66 6.24 -3.76 0.71
N ALA A 67 7.13 -3.19 1.52
CA ALA A 67 8.49 -2.82 1.14
C ALA A 67 9.51 -3.96 1.31
N GLU A 68 9.34 -4.83 2.31
CA GLU A 68 10.14 -6.03 2.50
C GLU A 68 9.60 -7.15 1.59
N ALA A 69 10.44 -7.72 0.72
CA ALA A 69 10.13 -9.01 0.09
C ALA A 69 9.79 -10.04 1.21
N PRO A 70 8.78 -10.89 1.01
CA PRO A 70 7.83 -11.28 2.04
C PRO A 70 8.46 -11.98 3.25
N ARG A 71 8.08 -11.52 4.45
CA ARG A 71 8.29 -12.24 5.72
C ARG A 71 7.03 -12.43 6.56
N LEU A 72 5.94 -11.71 6.30
CA LEU A 72 4.78 -11.75 7.20
C LEU A 72 3.70 -12.75 6.80
N PHE A 73 3.63 -13.18 5.53
CA PHE A 73 2.67 -14.20 5.12
C PHE A 73 3.36 -15.17 4.15
N PRO A 74 3.36 -16.49 4.45
CA PRO A 74 3.89 -17.52 3.56
C PRO A 74 3.10 -17.60 2.24
#